data_AF-A0A3B9FLY4-F1
#
_entry.id   AF-A0A3B9FLY4-F1
#
_cell.length_a   1.000
_cell.length_b   1.000
_cell.length_c   1.000
_cell.angle_alpha   90.00
_cell.angle_beta   90.00
_cell.angle_gamma   90.00
#
_symmetry.space_group_name_H-M   'P 1'
#
loop_
_entity.id
_entity.type
_entity.pdbx_description
1 polymer ?
#
loop_
_entity_poly.entity_id
_entity_poly.type
_entity_poly.pdbx_seq_one_letter_code
_entity_poly.pdbx_strand_id
1 'polypeptide(L)'
;VFWSDHGWSLGEKQHWRKFALWEETTRIPMIWVAPGVTKPGTRCSHPVDTMSIYPTLCSLTGIEKPDHVSGHDISSLLRNPKAEWKHPAITSYGRGNHSVRTATERYIRYADGSEEYYDHSKDPYEWKNLAATSDLSRFEKWLPEKEVSGKASKKNPKKSKE
;
A
#
# COMPACT_ATOMS: atom_id res chain seq x y z
N VAL A 1 -6.58 -1.40 -17.62
CA VAL A 1 -5.80 -1.74 -16.40
C VAL A 1 -6.54 -2.87 -15.68
N PHE A 2 -5.81 -3.85 -15.16
CA PHE A 2 -6.32 -4.97 -14.36
C PHE A 2 -5.70 -4.91 -12.96
N TRP A 3 -6.49 -5.03 -11.91
CA TRP A 3 -6.01 -5.02 -10.52
C TRP A 3 -6.98 -5.77 -9.59
N SER A 4 -6.53 -6.05 -8.37
CA SER A 4 -7.37 -6.54 -7.26
C SER A 4 -7.53 -5.45 -6.20
N ASP A 5 -8.58 -5.51 -5.39
CA ASP A 5 -8.84 -4.54 -4.32
C ASP A 5 -7.96 -4.74 -3.09
N HIS A 6 -7.58 -5.98 -2.78
CA HIS A 6 -6.66 -6.32 -1.69
C HIS A 6 -6.05 -7.73 -1.88
N GLY A 7 -5.01 -8.03 -1.12
CA GLY A 7 -4.44 -9.38 -1.03
C GLY A 7 -5.25 -10.31 -0.13
N TRP A 8 -4.68 -11.47 0.20
CA TRP A 8 -5.33 -12.47 1.06
C TRP A 8 -4.30 -13.40 1.70
N SER A 9 -4.31 -13.49 3.04
CA SER A 9 -3.53 -14.49 3.78
C SER A 9 -4.26 -15.83 3.84
N LEU A 10 -3.49 -16.91 3.66
CA LEU A 10 -3.89 -18.31 3.71
C LEU A 10 -3.26 -19.07 4.89
N GLY A 11 -2.84 -18.35 5.94
CA GLY A 11 -2.25 -18.91 7.16
C GLY A 11 -0.90 -18.31 7.52
N GLU A 12 -0.34 -17.43 6.69
CA GLU A 12 0.89 -16.70 6.98
C GLU A 12 0.74 -15.94 8.30
N LYS A 13 1.77 -16.02 9.14
CA LYS A 13 1.79 -15.41 10.48
C LYS A 13 0.56 -15.77 11.34
N GLN A 14 0.02 -16.99 11.15
CA GLN A 14 -1.21 -17.47 11.81
C GLN A 14 -2.45 -16.59 11.52
N HIS A 15 -2.42 -15.83 10.42
CA HIS A 15 -3.49 -14.96 9.98
C HIS A 15 -4.20 -15.55 8.77
N TRP A 16 -5.52 -15.37 8.74
CA TRP A 16 -6.38 -15.78 7.64
C TRP A 16 -7.18 -14.56 7.18
N ARG A 17 -7.40 -14.41 5.87
CA ARG A 17 -8.08 -13.26 5.23
C ARG A 17 -7.19 -12.03 5.05
N LYS A 18 -7.79 -10.83 5.08
CA LYS A 18 -7.25 -9.58 4.54
C LYS A 18 -7.07 -8.45 5.55
N PHE A 19 -7.42 -8.67 6.82
CA PHE A 19 -7.51 -7.63 7.84
C PHE A 19 -6.18 -7.41 8.57
N ALA A 20 -5.10 -7.28 7.79
CA ALA A 20 -3.77 -6.98 8.27
C ALA A 20 -3.12 -5.92 7.38
N LEU A 21 -1.98 -5.42 7.82
CA LEU A 21 -1.17 -4.43 7.10
C LEU A 21 0.14 -5.03 6.56
N TRP A 22 0.27 -6.36 6.61
CA TRP A 22 1.41 -7.13 6.10
C TRP A 22 1.35 -7.31 4.57
N GLU A 23 2.48 -7.73 3.99
CA GLU A 23 2.65 -7.90 2.54
C GLU A 23 1.53 -8.74 1.91
N GLU A 24 1.19 -9.91 2.46
CA GLU A 24 0.23 -10.85 1.87
C GLU A 24 -1.17 -10.27 1.68
N THR A 25 -1.59 -9.39 2.60
CA THR A 25 -2.92 -8.77 2.58
C THR A 25 -2.98 -7.48 1.77
N THR A 26 -1.83 -6.86 1.51
CA THR A 26 -1.75 -5.52 0.89
C THR A 26 -1.18 -5.56 -0.53
N ARG A 27 -0.37 -6.56 -0.86
CA ARG A 27 0.20 -6.75 -2.18
C ARG A 27 -0.84 -7.36 -3.13
N ILE A 28 -1.09 -6.68 -4.24
CA ILE A 28 -2.08 -7.07 -5.25
C ILE A 28 -1.44 -7.28 -6.62
N PRO A 29 -2.07 -8.07 -7.51
CA PRO A 29 -1.78 -7.96 -8.94
C PRO A 29 -2.20 -6.56 -9.44
N MET A 30 -1.33 -5.91 -10.22
CA MET A 30 -1.63 -4.71 -10.97
C MET A 30 -0.95 -4.78 -12.34
N ILE A 31 -1.73 -4.82 -13.42
CA ILE A 31 -1.26 -4.99 -14.79
C ILE A 31 -1.81 -3.86 -15.66
N TRP A 32 -0.91 -3.16 -16.33
CA TRP A 32 -1.22 -2.09 -17.25
C TRP A 32 -0.92 -2.49 -18.68
N VAL A 33 -1.89 -2.26 -19.57
CA VAL A 33 -1.71 -2.27 -21.01
C VAL A 33 -2.24 -0.92 -21.49
N ALA A 34 -1.32 -0.04 -21.88
CA ALA A 34 -1.61 1.28 -22.43
C ALA A 34 -0.91 1.38 -23.81
N PRO A 35 -1.66 1.34 -24.92
CA PRO A 35 -1.08 1.37 -26.27
C PRO A 35 -0.16 2.57 -26.48
N GLY A 36 1.01 2.35 -27.07
CA GLY A 36 2.02 3.39 -27.28
C GLY A 36 2.75 3.89 -26.02
N VAL A 37 2.42 3.35 -24.84
CA VAL A 37 3.02 3.74 -23.56
C VAL A 37 3.75 2.56 -22.92
N THR A 38 3.03 1.47 -22.64
CA THR A 38 3.60 0.28 -21.99
C THR A 38 4.28 -0.64 -23.00
N LYS A 39 5.38 -1.30 -22.59
CA LYS A 39 6.05 -2.33 -23.38
C LYS A 39 5.65 -3.74 -22.90
N PRO A 40 5.21 -4.65 -23.79
CA PRO A 40 4.87 -6.03 -23.42
C PRO A 40 6.01 -6.76 -22.70
N GLY A 41 5.67 -7.62 -21.74
CA GLY A 41 6.64 -8.44 -21.02
C GLY A 41 7.53 -7.68 -20.02
N THR A 42 7.31 -6.39 -19.81
CA THR A 42 8.06 -5.62 -18.83
C THR A 42 7.48 -5.70 -17.42
N ARG A 43 8.34 -5.57 -16.41
CA ARG A 43 7.97 -5.60 -15.00
C ARG A 43 8.59 -4.40 -14.28
N CYS A 44 7.79 -3.70 -13.49
CA CYS A 44 8.25 -2.68 -12.56
C CYS A 44 8.32 -3.28 -11.15
N SER A 45 9.41 -3.00 -10.43
CA SER A 45 9.60 -3.43 -9.04
C SER A 45 9.32 -2.31 -8.03
N HIS A 46 9.03 -1.09 -8.48
CA HIS A 46 8.65 0.00 -7.60
C HIS A 46 7.23 -0.23 -7.07
N PRO A 47 7.00 -0.14 -5.75
CA PRO A 47 5.66 -0.18 -5.20
C PRO A 47 4.85 1.04 -5.62
N VAL A 48 3.59 0.78 -5.94
CA VAL A 48 2.56 1.78 -6.18
C VAL A 48 1.29 1.30 -5.46
N ASP A 49 0.43 2.22 -5.05
CA ASP A 49 -0.87 1.87 -4.45
C ASP A 49 -2.03 2.15 -5.42
N THR A 50 -3.23 1.73 -5.01
CA THR A 50 -4.44 1.83 -5.84
C THR A 50 -4.87 3.29 -6.10
N MET A 51 -4.43 4.26 -5.29
CA MET A 51 -4.72 5.67 -5.55
C MET A 51 -3.96 6.20 -6.76
N SER A 52 -2.90 5.52 -7.22
CA SER A 52 -2.20 5.88 -8.47
C SER A 52 -3.06 5.68 -9.73
N ILE A 53 -4.10 4.84 -9.67
CA ILE A 53 -4.89 4.46 -10.85
C ILE A 53 -5.60 5.68 -11.46
N TYR A 54 -6.29 6.46 -10.64
CA TYR A 54 -7.07 7.60 -11.13
C TYR A 54 -6.20 8.71 -11.76
N PRO A 55 -5.16 9.28 -11.10
CA PRO A 55 -4.31 10.29 -11.71
C PRO A 55 -3.61 9.78 -12.98
N THR A 56 -3.23 8.50 -13.01
CA THR A 56 -2.61 7.88 -14.20
C THR A 56 -3.59 7.78 -15.36
N LEU A 57 -4.84 7.39 -15.13
CA LEU A 57 -5.86 7.36 -16.19
C LEU A 57 -6.13 8.77 -16.74
N CYS A 58 -6.17 9.79 -15.88
CA CYS A 58 -6.31 11.19 -16.32
C CYS A 58 -5.15 11.57 -17.25
N SER A 59 -3.91 11.33 -16.81
CA SER A 59 -2.68 11.58 -17.57
C SER A 59 -2.66 10.87 -18.93
N LEU A 60 -3.03 9.59 -18.96
CA LEU A 60 -3.03 8.78 -20.19
C LEU A 60 -4.13 9.17 -21.19
N THR A 61 -5.24 9.75 -20.71
CA THR A 61 -6.40 10.11 -21.54
C THR A 61 -6.48 11.60 -21.87
N GLY A 62 -5.59 12.42 -21.31
CA GLY A 62 -5.62 13.87 -21.47
C GLY A 62 -6.76 14.56 -20.72
N ILE A 63 -7.39 13.87 -19.76
CA ILE A 63 -8.42 14.44 -18.89
C ILE A 63 -7.72 15.20 -17.76
N GLU A 64 -8.21 16.39 -17.43
CA GLU A 64 -7.73 17.15 -16.28
C GLU A 64 -8.00 16.39 -14.98
N LYS A 65 -6.96 16.19 -14.17
CA LYS A 65 -7.08 15.52 -12.88
C LYS A 65 -7.83 16.42 -11.90
N PRO A 66 -8.96 15.99 -11.32
CA PRO A 66 -9.67 16.79 -10.32
C PRO A 66 -8.80 17.07 -9.07
N ASP A 67 -9.05 18.20 -8.41
CA ASP A 67 -8.28 18.66 -7.24
C ASP A 67 -8.34 17.68 -6.06
N HIS A 68 -9.49 17.02 -5.86
CA HIS A 68 -9.70 16.08 -4.76
C HIS A 68 -9.01 14.73 -4.95
N VAL A 69 -8.46 14.46 -6.15
CA VAL A 69 -7.80 13.19 -6.45
C VAL A 69 -6.38 13.21 -5.91
N SER A 70 -6.17 12.39 -4.88
CA SER A 70 -4.88 12.03 -4.29
C SER A 70 -4.17 10.92 -5.07
N GLY A 71 -2.93 10.64 -4.68
CA GLY A 71 -2.09 9.61 -5.31
C GLY A 71 -1.14 10.19 -6.35
N HIS A 72 -0.29 9.33 -6.89
CA HIS A 72 0.77 9.74 -7.82
C HIS A 72 0.52 9.17 -9.22
N ASP A 73 0.73 9.98 -10.25
CA ASP A 73 0.73 9.51 -11.64
C ASP A 73 1.97 8.61 -11.86
N ILE A 74 1.73 7.37 -12.29
CA ILE A 74 2.77 6.37 -12.57
C ILE A 74 3.08 6.24 -14.06
N SER A 75 2.59 7.15 -14.91
CA SER A 75 2.83 7.14 -16.36
C SER A 75 4.32 7.08 -16.74
N SER A 76 5.21 7.66 -15.91
CA SER A 76 6.67 7.55 -16.06
C SER A 76 7.15 6.10 -15.91
N LEU A 77 6.64 5.38 -14.91
CA LEU A 77 6.93 3.95 -14.69
C LEU A 77 6.35 3.07 -15.79
N LEU A 78 5.19 3.43 -16.34
CA LEU A 78 4.58 2.71 -17.45
C LEU A 78 5.45 2.78 -18.73
N ARG A 79 6.08 3.93 -18.99
CA ARG A 79 6.99 4.14 -20.13
C ARG A 79 8.36 3.52 -19.88
N ASN A 80 8.88 3.66 -18.67
CA ASN A 80 10.16 3.13 -18.25
C ASN A 80 10.06 2.53 -16.84
N PRO A 81 9.99 1.18 -16.71
CA PRO A 81 9.90 0.50 -15.42
C PRO A 81 11.08 0.75 -14.46
N LYS A 82 12.18 1.32 -14.96
CA LYS A 82 13.39 1.70 -14.20
C LYS A 82 13.49 3.21 -13.95
N ALA A 83 12.46 4.00 -14.28
CA ALA A 83 12.47 5.42 -13.97
C ALA A 83 12.57 5.64 -12.47
N GLU A 84 13.18 6.76 -12.06
CA GLU A 84 13.25 7.11 -10.64
C GLU A 84 11.86 7.18 -10.02
N TRP A 85 11.71 6.59 -8.83
CA TRP A 85 10.48 6.60 -8.07
C TRP A 85 10.76 6.83 -6.60
N LYS A 86 10.20 7.92 -6.06
CA LYS A 86 10.49 8.39 -4.70
C LYS A 86 9.33 8.13 -3.73
N HIS A 87 8.20 7.66 -4.24
CA HIS A 87 6.98 7.47 -3.47
C HIS A 87 6.86 6.01 -2.99
N PRO A 88 6.61 5.77 -1.70
CA PRO A 88 6.19 4.46 -1.24
C PRO A 88 4.72 4.18 -1.63
N ALA A 89 4.31 2.92 -1.55
CA ALA A 89 2.90 2.56 -1.52
C ALA A 89 2.37 2.69 -0.08
N ILE A 90 1.22 3.33 0.09
CA ILE A 90 0.58 3.51 1.40
C ILE A 90 -0.69 2.68 1.49
N THR A 91 -0.87 1.95 2.58
CA THR A 91 -2.12 1.23 2.89
C THR A 91 -2.62 1.62 4.27
N SER A 92 -3.93 1.82 4.41
CA SER A 92 -4.55 2.18 5.69
C SER A 92 -5.66 1.19 6.05
N TYR A 93 -5.77 0.84 7.33
CA TYR A 93 -6.83 -0.05 7.83
C TYR A 93 -7.52 0.57 9.05
N GLY A 94 -8.56 1.35 8.80
CA GLY A 94 -9.19 2.17 9.85
C GLY A 94 -8.28 3.32 10.30
N ARG A 95 -8.71 4.01 11.35
CA ARG A 95 -8.04 5.22 11.84
C ARG A 95 -6.74 4.87 12.58
N GLY A 96 -5.63 5.54 12.27
CA GLY A 96 -4.33 5.41 12.93
C GLY A 96 -3.55 4.15 12.59
N ASN A 97 -4.03 3.29 11.67
CA ASN A 97 -3.30 2.10 11.24
C ASN A 97 -2.86 2.26 9.79
N HIS A 98 -1.54 2.37 9.58
CA HIS A 98 -0.95 2.67 8.30
C HIS A 98 0.28 1.82 8.03
N SER A 99 0.44 1.41 6.78
CA SER A 99 1.64 0.75 6.28
C SER A 99 2.27 1.59 5.17
N VAL A 100 3.59 1.74 5.25
CA VAL A 100 4.45 2.37 4.24
C VAL A 100 5.33 1.28 3.63
N ARG A 101 5.21 1.03 2.32
CA ARG A 101 5.99 0.04 1.58
C ARG A 101 6.89 0.71 0.55
N THR A 102 8.21 0.66 0.76
CA THR A 102 9.23 1.07 -0.23
C THR A 102 9.62 -0.13 -1.09
N ALA A 103 10.66 -0.06 -1.93
CA ALA A 103 11.12 -1.24 -2.66
C ALA A 103 11.67 -2.34 -1.71
N THR A 104 12.33 -1.93 -0.63
CA THR A 104 13.12 -2.82 0.25
C THR A 104 12.64 -2.83 1.68
N GLU A 105 11.70 -1.97 2.06
CA GLU A 105 11.28 -1.84 3.45
C GLU A 105 9.76 -1.83 3.56
N ARG A 106 9.25 -2.33 4.68
CA ARG A 106 7.90 -2.05 5.16
C ARG A 106 7.98 -1.49 6.57
N TYR A 107 7.20 -0.45 6.81
CA TYR A 107 6.95 0.10 8.13
C TYR A 107 5.45 0.17 8.39
N ILE A 108 5.01 -0.23 9.58
CA ILE A 108 3.61 -0.22 9.99
C ILE A 108 3.51 0.53 11.30
N ARG A 109 2.58 1.48 11.39
CA ARG A 109 2.16 2.14 12.63
C ARG A 109 0.72 1.76 12.92
N TYR A 110 0.45 1.34 14.16
CA TYR A 110 -0.89 1.02 14.62
C TYR A 110 -1.45 2.13 15.51
N ALA A 111 -2.78 2.14 15.63
CA ALA A 111 -3.51 3.15 16.39
C ALA A 111 -3.22 3.10 17.90
N ASP A 112 -2.76 1.97 18.42
CA ASP A 112 -2.33 1.81 19.81
C ASP A 112 -0.90 2.29 20.08
N GLY A 113 -0.22 2.80 19.04
CA GLY A 113 1.16 3.28 19.11
C GLY A 113 2.20 2.18 18.91
N SER A 114 1.81 0.91 18.73
CA SER A 114 2.74 -0.14 18.36
C SER A 114 3.22 0.04 16.91
N GLU A 115 4.44 -0.41 16.64
CA GLU A 115 5.10 -0.23 15.36
C GLU A 115 5.77 -1.54 14.92
N GLU A 116 5.76 -1.78 13.61
CA GLU A 116 6.50 -2.87 12.97
C GLU A 116 7.39 -2.31 11.87
N TYR A 117 8.58 -2.88 11.73
CA TYR A 117 9.51 -2.55 10.66
C TYR A 117 10.21 -3.80 10.13
N TYR A 118 10.22 -3.94 8.81
CA TYR A 118 10.74 -5.10 8.10
C TYR A 118 11.66 -4.68 6.96
N ASP A 119 12.85 -5.28 6.90
CA ASP A 119 13.80 -5.17 5.79
C ASP A 119 13.55 -6.32 4.80
N HIS A 120 12.77 -6.06 3.76
CA HIS A 120 12.39 -7.04 2.73
C HIS A 120 13.56 -7.56 1.91
N SER A 121 14.72 -6.89 1.94
CA SER A 121 15.92 -7.40 1.28
C SER A 121 16.51 -8.62 1.99
N LYS A 122 16.19 -8.81 3.28
CA LYS A 122 16.69 -9.89 4.14
C LYS A 122 15.59 -10.79 4.67
N ASP A 123 14.41 -10.24 4.90
CA ASP A 123 13.24 -10.91 5.47
C ASP A 123 12.00 -10.64 4.61
N PRO A 124 11.90 -11.28 3.42
CA PRO A 124 10.81 -11.04 2.47
C PRO A 124 9.44 -11.51 2.98
N TYR A 125 9.38 -12.22 4.10
CA TYR A 125 8.16 -12.77 4.71
C TYR A 125 7.83 -12.12 6.06
N GLU A 126 8.52 -11.04 6.42
CA GLU A 126 8.17 -10.18 7.57
C GLU A 126 8.09 -10.91 8.92
N TRP A 127 9.02 -11.84 9.18
CA TRP A 127 9.06 -12.61 10.43
C TRP A 127 9.73 -11.88 11.58
N LYS A 128 10.71 -11.01 11.30
CA LYS A 128 11.51 -10.33 12.30
C LYS A 128 11.18 -8.84 12.32
N ASN A 129 10.38 -8.42 13.30
CA ASN A 129 10.13 -7.01 13.55
C ASN A 129 11.40 -6.33 14.10
N LEU A 130 11.89 -5.33 13.37
CA LEU A 130 13.10 -4.55 13.69
C LEU A 130 12.80 -3.17 14.27
N ALA A 131 11.53 -2.83 14.55
CA ALA A 131 11.11 -1.50 14.98
C ALA A 131 11.87 -1.01 16.23
N ALA A 132 12.02 -1.87 17.24
CA ALA A 132 12.67 -1.53 18.51
C ALA A 132 14.15 -1.13 18.39
N THR A 133 14.81 -1.45 17.28
CA THR A 133 16.25 -1.20 17.07
C THR A 133 16.53 -0.30 15.87
N SER A 134 15.51 0.32 15.28
CA SER A 134 15.61 1.08 14.04
C SER A 134 15.14 2.52 14.23
N ASP A 135 15.74 3.48 13.52
CA ASP A 135 15.26 4.87 13.48
C ASP A 135 14.10 5.01 12.48
N LEU A 136 12.86 5.07 12.96
CA LEU A 136 11.66 5.07 12.12
C LEU A 136 11.19 6.48 11.70
N SER A 137 11.86 7.54 12.16
CA SER A 137 11.47 8.95 11.93
C SER A 137 11.33 9.29 10.44
N ARG A 138 12.14 8.64 9.59
CA ARG A 138 12.11 8.80 8.12
C ARG A 138 10.78 8.41 7.46
N PHE A 139 9.95 7.61 8.13
CA PHE A 139 8.65 7.18 7.62
C PHE A 139 7.50 8.14 7.97
N GLU A 140 7.67 9.03 8.96
CA GLU A 140 6.59 9.87 9.46
C GLU A 140 6.02 10.79 8.39
N LYS A 141 6.87 11.31 7.50
CA LYS A 141 6.47 12.14 6.35
C LYS A 141 5.53 11.45 5.36
N TRP A 142 5.43 10.13 5.42
CA TRP A 142 4.59 9.33 4.52
C TRP A 142 3.26 8.92 5.16
N LEU A 143 3.12 9.12 6.47
CA LEU A 143 1.88 8.82 7.16
C LEU A 143 0.84 9.89 6.87
N PRO A 144 -0.45 9.53 6.69
CA PRO A 144 -1.50 10.51 6.44
C PRO A 144 -1.62 11.55 7.57
N GLU A 145 -1.47 12.83 7.24
CA GLU A 145 -1.65 13.93 8.21
C GLU A 145 -3.14 14.15 8.56
N LYS A 146 -4.02 13.92 7.58
CA LYS A 146 -5.47 14.12 7.70
C LYS A 146 -6.17 12.78 7.53
N GLU A 147 -6.71 12.28 8.63
CA GLU A 147 -7.58 11.12 8.61
C GLU A 147 -9.04 11.55 8.69
N VAL A 148 -9.90 10.90 7.92
CA VAL A 148 -11.34 11.15 8.00
C VAL A 148 -11.82 10.76 9.40
N SER A 149 -12.57 11.65 10.06
CA SER A 149 -13.14 11.36 11.38
C SER A 149 -14.03 10.13 11.29
N GLY A 150 -13.57 9.00 11.83
CA GLY A 150 -14.38 7.79 11.87
C GLY A 150 -15.59 7.98 12.77
N LYS A 151 -16.80 7.67 12.28
CA LYS A 151 -17.89 7.28 13.19
C LYS A 151 -17.41 6.02 13.91
N ALA A 152 -17.38 6.05 15.24
CA ALA A 152 -17.02 4.89 16.05
C ALA A 152 -17.75 3.65 15.51
N SER A 153 -16.98 2.60 15.21
CA SER A 153 -17.55 1.29 14.86
C SER A 153 -18.55 0.92 15.95
N LYS A 154 -19.84 0.84 15.61
CA LYS A 154 -20.86 0.33 16.53
C LYS A 154 -20.43 -1.10 16.85
N LYS A 155 -19.96 -1.34 18.08
CA LYS A 155 -19.74 -2.70 18.59
C LYS A 155 -21.03 -3.48 18.36
N ASN A 156 -21.03 -4.43 17.42
CA ASN A 156 -22.11 -5.39 17.33
C ASN A 156 -22.09 -6.19 18.65
N PRO A 157 -23.20 -6.22 19.42
CA PRO A 157 -23.25 -7.05 20.61
C PRO A 157 -23.02 -8.50 20.17
N LYS A 158 -22.08 -9.17 20.85
CA LYS A 158 -21.77 -10.59 20.64
C LYS A 158 -23.10 -11.36 20.65
N LYS A 159 -23.48 -11.98 19.52
CA LYS A 159 -24.50 -13.02 19.54
C LYS A 159 -23.97 -14.13 20.45
N SER A 160 -24.65 -14.35 21.57
CA SER A 160 -24.51 -15.56 22.36
C SER A 160 -24.70 -16.75 21.43
N LYS A 161 -23.71 -17.65 21.38
CA LYS A 161 -23.91 -18.97 20.80
C LYS A 161 -24.71 -19.79 21.82
N GLU A 162 -25.88 -20.26 21.43
CA GLU A 162 -26.44 -21.51 21.95
C GLU A 162 -25.67 -22.70 21.37
#